data_AF-A0AB35F2Y3-F1
#
_entry.id   AF-A0AB35F2Y3-F1
#
_cell.length_a   1.000
_cell.length_b   1.000
_cell.length_c   1.000
_cell.angle_alpha   90.00
_cell.angle_beta   90.00
_cell.angle_gamma   90.00
#
_symmetry.space_group_name_H-M   'P 1'
#
loop_
_entity.id
_entity.type
_entity.pdbx_description
1 polymer ?
#
loop_
_entity_poly.entity_id
_entity_poly.type
_entity_poly.pdbx_seq_one_letter_code
_entity_poly.pdbx_strand_id
1 'polypeptide(L)'
;MKLNVIATSLVLSSALFSGATLAADGTVHFRGEVIDSTCTVTTDTSNQTVNIGRVAATTFAGIDSTASVKDFHIRLEGCPATYTQAAVRFDGTEDKDTIGKGYLSIGTPVNGESGTDGEFTGSGDAIAATGVAIKLFNLSDDTAIPLYNNSKYVAIADGKADMGFKAKFVQTLATVTPGTANADSQFTIENLK
;
A
#
# COMPACT_ATOMS: atom_id res chain seq x y z
N MET A 1 63.57 -97.11 5.85
CA MET A 1 63.57 -96.68 7.27
C MET A 1 63.42 -95.17 7.31
N LYS A 2 62.34 -94.71 7.97
CA LYS A 2 62.03 -93.38 8.54
C LYS A 2 62.72 -92.13 7.97
N LEU A 3 61.92 -91.19 7.47
CA LEU A 3 62.11 -89.75 7.72
C LEU A 3 60.76 -89.02 7.71
N ASN A 4 60.70 -87.98 8.55
CA ASN A 4 59.57 -87.56 9.37
C ASN A 4 58.54 -86.68 8.65
N VAL A 5 57.28 -86.85 9.05
CA VAL A 5 56.14 -86.00 8.70
C VAL A 5 56.10 -84.75 9.59
N ILE A 6 56.16 -83.63 8.89
CA ILE A 6 55.59 -82.29 9.13
C ILE A 6 54.64 -82.18 10.34
N ALA A 7 54.93 -81.27 11.27
CA ALA A 7 53.88 -80.60 12.05
C ALA A 7 54.37 -79.31 12.73
N THR A 8 53.98 -78.19 12.13
CA THR A 8 53.24 -77.08 12.79
C THR A 8 53.89 -76.29 13.93
N SER A 9 54.11 -75.00 13.69
CA SER A 9 53.69 -73.90 14.58
C SER A 9 53.89 -72.56 13.87
N LEU A 10 52.84 -72.06 13.24
CA LEU A 10 52.74 -70.69 12.72
C LEU A 10 52.12 -69.84 13.84
N VAL A 11 52.92 -69.01 14.49
CA VAL A 11 52.45 -67.97 15.42
C VAL A 11 52.90 -66.63 14.87
N LEU A 12 51.96 -65.82 14.38
CA LEU A 12 52.09 -64.37 14.43
C LEU A 12 50.69 -63.75 14.47
N SER A 13 50.35 -63.32 15.68
CA SER A 13 49.22 -62.46 16.04
C SER A 13 49.18 -61.19 15.20
N SER A 14 48.00 -60.76 14.80
CA SER A 14 47.67 -59.35 14.54
C SER A 14 46.16 -59.19 14.63
N ALA A 15 45.68 -58.85 15.83
CA ALA A 15 44.34 -58.32 16.03
C ALA A 15 44.31 -56.90 15.45
N LEU A 16 43.52 -56.70 14.39
CA LEU A 16 43.10 -55.37 13.98
C LEU A 16 41.59 -55.31 14.15
N PHE A 17 41.18 -54.73 15.29
CA PHE A 17 39.84 -54.20 15.49
C PHE A 17 39.65 -53.07 14.48
N SER A 18 38.97 -53.34 13.37
CA SER A 18 38.39 -52.28 12.55
C SER A 18 37.15 -51.78 13.28
N GLY A 19 37.35 -50.85 14.20
CA GLY A 19 36.25 -50.05 14.74
C GLY A 19 35.59 -49.33 13.56
N ALA A 20 34.33 -49.65 13.27
CA ALA A 20 33.52 -48.81 12.43
C ALA A 20 33.33 -47.49 13.19
N THR A 21 34.17 -46.50 12.92
CA THR A 21 33.90 -45.13 13.32
C THR A 21 32.66 -44.69 12.54
N LEU A 22 31.49 -44.85 13.13
CA LEU A 22 30.28 -44.19 12.67
C LEU A 22 30.48 -42.71 12.94
N ALA A 23 31.13 -42.02 12.01
CA ALA A 23 31.06 -40.57 11.94
C ALA A 23 29.61 -40.24 11.60
N ALA A 24 28.79 -40.02 12.63
CA ALA A 24 27.67 -39.13 12.46
C ALA A 24 28.29 -37.73 12.44
N ASP A 25 28.49 -37.16 11.26
CA ASP A 25 29.07 -35.82 11.06
C ASP A 25 28.16 -34.68 11.56
N GLY A 26 27.37 -34.95 12.61
CA GLY A 26 26.41 -34.03 13.19
C GLY A 26 25.10 -33.96 12.42
N THR A 27 24.13 -33.28 13.00
CA THR A 27 22.85 -32.98 12.37
C THR A 27 22.70 -31.47 12.30
N VAL A 28 22.56 -30.95 11.08
CA VAL A 28 22.24 -29.53 10.87
C VAL A 28 20.73 -29.37 10.94
N HIS A 29 20.24 -28.63 11.94
CA HIS A 29 18.83 -28.32 12.09
C HIS A 29 18.53 -26.98 11.42
N PHE A 30 17.91 -27.02 10.25
CA PHE A 30 17.31 -25.84 9.65
C PHE A 30 15.95 -25.58 10.32
N ARG A 31 15.84 -24.43 11.00
CA ARG A 31 14.59 -23.90 11.51
C ARG A 31 14.37 -22.57 10.83
N GLY A 32 13.30 -22.49 10.06
CA GLY A 32 12.88 -21.27 9.38
C GLY A 32 11.37 -21.15 9.48
N GLU A 33 10.89 -19.92 9.59
CA GLU A 33 9.49 -19.56 9.51
C GLU A 33 9.32 -18.65 8.30
N VAL A 34 8.39 -19.00 7.40
CA VAL A 34 7.98 -18.13 6.30
C VAL A 34 6.63 -17.54 6.70
N ILE A 35 6.62 -16.26 7.06
CA ILE A 35 5.40 -15.48 7.24
C ILE A 35 5.38 -14.37 6.22
N ASP A 36 4.42 -14.43 5.31
CA ASP A 36 4.10 -13.31 4.44
C ASP A 36 2.62 -13.37 4.09
N SER A 37 1.83 -12.62 4.86
CA SER A 37 0.53 -12.15 4.38
C SER A 37 0.53 -10.65 4.61
N THR A 38 0.46 -9.86 3.55
CA THR A 38 0.07 -8.47 3.73
C THR A 38 -1.44 -8.44 3.94
N CYS A 39 -1.93 -7.43 4.66
CA CYS A 39 -3.36 -7.11 4.59
C CYS A 39 -3.80 -7.00 3.12
N THR A 40 -4.97 -7.55 2.78
CA THR A 40 -5.57 -7.37 1.46
C THR A 40 -6.57 -6.23 1.50
N VAL A 41 -6.55 -5.36 0.50
CA VAL A 41 -7.58 -4.34 0.32
C VAL A 41 -8.85 -5.02 -0.19
N THR A 42 -10.00 -4.71 0.41
CA THR A 42 -11.27 -5.29 -0.04
C THR A 42 -11.58 -4.87 -1.47
N THR A 43 -12.22 -5.75 -2.24
CA THR A 43 -12.56 -5.51 -3.65
C THR A 43 -13.38 -4.24 -3.87
N ASP A 44 -14.20 -3.87 -2.88
CA ASP A 44 -15.06 -2.69 -2.94
C ASP A 44 -14.29 -1.38 -2.80
N THR A 45 -13.06 -1.43 -2.25
CA THR A 45 -12.24 -0.25 -1.99
C THR A 45 -10.93 -0.22 -2.79
N SER A 46 -10.61 -1.30 -3.51
CA SER A 46 -9.41 -1.39 -4.35
C SER A 46 -9.51 -0.56 -5.64
N ASN A 47 -10.70 -0.46 -6.23
CA ASN A 47 -11.00 0.37 -7.39
C ASN A 47 -12.32 1.11 -7.16
N GLN A 48 -12.26 2.25 -6.48
CA GLN A 48 -13.43 3.05 -6.15
C GLN A 48 -13.39 4.42 -6.83
N THR A 49 -14.54 4.85 -7.37
CA THR A 49 -14.73 6.22 -7.87
C THR A 49 -15.34 7.07 -6.76
N VAL A 50 -14.57 8.03 -6.25
CA VAL A 50 -15.04 8.98 -5.23
C VAL A 50 -15.61 10.22 -5.92
N ASN A 51 -16.93 10.26 -6.09
CA ASN A 51 -17.59 11.44 -6.65
C ASN A 51 -17.64 12.59 -5.62
N ILE A 52 -16.78 13.60 -5.82
CA ILE A 52 -16.67 14.82 -4.99
C ILE A 52 -17.71 15.88 -5.38
N GLY A 53 -18.51 15.63 -6.42
CA GLY A 53 -19.62 16.49 -6.84
C GLY A 53 -19.20 17.75 -7.58
N ARG A 54 -20.19 18.62 -7.84
CA ARG A 54 -20.00 19.91 -8.53
C ARG A 54 -20.00 21.06 -7.54
N VAL A 55 -19.12 22.03 -7.77
CA VAL A 55 -19.01 23.25 -6.96
C VAL A 55 -18.98 24.48 -7.86
N ALA A 56 -19.74 25.51 -7.50
CA ALA A 56 -19.67 26.79 -8.20
C ALA A 56 -18.35 27.51 -7.85
N ALA A 57 -17.67 28.09 -8.84
CA ALA A 57 -16.43 28.84 -8.63
C ALA A 57 -16.58 29.98 -7.60
N THR A 58 -17.78 30.54 -7.45
CA THR A 58 -18.13 31.57 -6.45
C THR A 58 -18.19 31.07 -5.01
N THR A 59 -18.12 29.74 -4.78
CA THR A 59 -18.07 29.14 -3.43
C THR A 59 -16.72 29.34 -2.77
N PHE A 60 -15.66 29.48 -3.58
CA PHE A 60 -14.32 29.68 -3.08
C PHE A 60 -14.11 31.14 -2.66
N ALA A 61 -13.55 31.33 -1.47
CA ALA A 61 -13.41 32.64 -0.80
C ALA A 61 -11.98 33.20 -0.86
N GLY A 62 -11.09 32.57 -1.64
CA GLY A 62 -9.67 32.90 -1.71
C GLY A 62 -8.78 31.66 -1.65
N ILE A 63 -7.48 31.84 -1.87
CA ILE A 63 -6.47 30.77 -1.81
C ILE A 63 -6.59 30.00 -0.49
N ASP A 64 -6.45 28.69 -0.57
CA ASP A 64 -6.63 27.72 0.52
C ASP A 64 -8.07 27.57 1.05
N SER A 65 -9.06 28.32 0.53
CA SER A 65 -10.47 28.01 0.81
C SER A 65 -10.86 26.66 0.19
N THR A 66 -11.65 25.89 0.93
CA THR A 66 -12.09 24.56 0.51
C THR A 66 -13.56 24.53 0.18
N ALA A 67 -13.94 23.68 -0.76
CA ALA A 67 -15.34 23.46 -1.09
C ALA A 67 -15.60 22.02 -1.52
N SER A 68 -16.85 21.60 -1.34
CA SER A 68 -17.27 20.19 -1.37
C SER A 68 -16.52 19.31 -0.37
N VAL A 69 -17.22 18.32 0.18
CA VAL A 69 -16.63 17.34 1.10
C VAL A 69 -17.20 15.99 0.74
N LYS A 70 -16.32 15.05 0.40
CA LYS A 70 -16.71 13.68 0.17
C LYS A 70 -15.89 12.72 1.02
N ASP A 71 -16.60 11.93 1.80
CA ASP A 71 -16.01 10.89 2.63
C ASP A 71 -15.90 9.59 1.82
N PHE A 72 -14.83 8.86 2.05
CA PHE A 72 -14.57 7.54 1.48
C PHE A 72 -13.71 6.70 2.43
N HIS A 73 -13.64 5.39 2.19
CA HIS A 73 -12.95 4.45 3.07
C HIS A 73 -12.07 3.51 2.27
N ILE A 74 -10.95 3.10 2.86
CA ILE A 74 -10.13 1.98 2.38
C ILE A 74 -10.13 0.94 3.50
N ARG A 75 -10.56 -0.28 3.15
CA ARG A 75 -10.73 -1.36 4.12
C ARG A 75 -9.74 -2.47 3.84
N LEU A 76 -9.18 -2.99 4.92
CA LEU A 76 -8.25 -4.10 4.92
C LEU A 76 -8.89 -5.32 5.60
N GLU A 77 -8.57 -6.48 5.07
CA GLU A 77 -8.92 -7.78 5.64
C GLU A 77 -7.74 -8.76 5.55
N GLY A 78 -7.81 -9.85 6.31
CA GLY A 78 -6.77 -10.89 6.30
C GLY A 78 -5.42 -10.42 6.83
N CYS A 79 -5.36 -9.34 7.61
CA CYS A 79 -4.13 -8.85 8.20
C CYS A 79 -3.56 -9.87 9.21
N PRO A 80 -2.30 -10.33 9.07
CA PRO A 80 -1.71 -11.19 10.09
C PRO A 80 -1.49 -10.45 11.41
N ALA A 81 -1.49 -11.22 12.50
CA ALA A 81 -1.33 -10.73 13.87
C ALA A 81 0.00 -10.01 14.15
N THR A 82 0.96 -10.08 13.21
CA THR A 82 2.24 -9.37 13.31
C THR A 82 2.11 -7.88 13.01
N TYR A 83 1.06 -7.45 12.32
CA TYR A 83 0.77 -6.04 12.07
C TYR A 83 -0.30 -5.55 13.04
N THR A 84 0.02 -4.46 13.76
CA THR A 84 -0.87 -3.87 14.77
C THR A 84 -1.57 -2.62 14.26
N GLN A 85 -1.00 -1.94 13.25
CA GLN A 85 -1.57 -0.73 12.67
C GLN A 85 -1.34 -0.67 11.16
N ALA A 86 -2.23 0.02 10.46
CA ALA A 86 -2.11 0.33 9.04
C ALA A 86 -2.38 1.82 8.76
N ALA A 87 -1.73 2.35 7.75
CA ALA A 87 -1.99 3.66 7.17
C ALA A 87 -2.06 3.55 5.65
N VAL A 88 -2.59 4.59 5.01
CA VAL A 88 -2.61 4.71 3.55
C VAL A 88 -1.75 5.88 3.14
N ARG A 89 -0.88 5.66 2.16
CA ARG A 89 -0.20 6.72 1.43
C ARG A 89 -0.90 6.91 0.10
N PHE A 90 -1.21 8.16 -0.24
CA PHE A 90 -1.75 8.53 -1.55
C PHE A 90 -0.64 9.08 -2.44
N ASP A 91 -0.56 8.58 -3.66
CA ASP A 91 0.38 8.98 -4.70
C ASP A 91 -0.41 9.51 -5.90
N GLY A 92 0.18 10.45 -6.65
CA GLY A 92 -0.48 11.08 -7.79
C GLY A 92 0.40 12.20 -8.35
N THR A 93 -0.09 12.97 -9.29
CA THR A 93 0.61 14.18 -9.75
C THR A 93 0.26 15.35 -8.83
N GLU A 94 1.28 16.03 -8.31
CA GLU A 94 1.06 17.23 -7.49
C GLU A 94 0.61 18.41 -8.36
N ASP A 95 -0.30 19.22 -7.83
CA ASP A 95 -0.74 20.45 -8.47
C ASP A 95 0.42 21.44 -8.66
N LYS A 96 0.59 21.89 -9.91
CA LYS A 96 1.69 22.76 -10.34
C LYS A 96 1.73 24.12 -9.64
N ASP A 97 0.60 24.59 -9.11
CA ASP A 97 0.48 25.89 -8.46
C ASP A 97 0.71 25.80 -6.95
N THR A 98 0.87 24.58 -6.41
CA THR A 98 1.01 24.31 -4.97
C THR A 98 2.13 23.30 -4.64
N ILE A 99 3.17 23.26 -5.46
CA ILE A 99 4.36 22.39 -5.27
C ILE A 99 4.89 22.44 -3.83
N GLY A 100 5.09 21.27 -3.25
CA GLY A 100 5.51 21.06 -1.86
C GLY A 100 4.38 21.03 -0.84
N LYS A 101 3.12 21.31 -1.22
CA LYS A 101 1.95 21.19 -0.33
C LYS A 101 1.28 19.82 -0.40
N GLY A 102 1.57 19.03 -1.42
CA GLY A 102 1.02 17.70 -1.67
C GLY A 102 -0.45 17.71 -2.06
N TYR A 103 -0.90 18.72 -2.81
CA TYR A 103 -2.28 18.77 -3.33
C TYR A 103 -2.35 18.00 -4.65
N LEU A 104 -3.40 17.22 -4.86
CA LEU A 104 -3.56 16.42 -6.07
C LEU A 104 -4.02 17.29 -7.24
N SER A 105 -3.26 17.24 -8.34
CA SER A 105 -3.58 17.97 -9.56
C SER A 105 -4.89 17.47 -10.16
N ILE A 106 -5.69 18.40 -10.65
CA ILE A 106 -6.87 18.07 -11.44
C ILE A 106 -6.55 18.11 -12.93
N GLY A 107 -7.37 17.42 -13.72
CA GLY A 107 -7.30 17.42 -15.17
C GLY A 107 -8.66 17.18 -15.82
N THR A 108 -8.60 16.98 -17.14
CA THR A 108 -9.73 16.49 -17.93
C THR A 108 -10.00 15.02 -17.60
N PRO A 109 -11.26 14.55 -17.63
CA PRO A 109 -11.61 13.19 -17.26
C PRO A 109 -10.76 12.13 -17.96
N VAL A 110 -10.51 11.05 -17.23
CA VAL A 110 -10.06 9.76 -17.75
C VAL A 110 -11.21 8.76 -17.53
N ASN A 111 -11.39 7.86 -18.49
CA ASN A 111 -12.21 6.62 -18.42
C ASN A 111 -13.64 6.63 -18.98
N GLY A 112 -14.08 7.65 -19.73
CA GLY A 112 -15.29 7.53 -20.57
C GLY A 112 -16.59 7.14 -19.82
N GLU A 113 -16.64 7.36 -18.51
CA GLU A 113 -17.85 7.20 -17.72
C GLU A 113 -18.80 8.35 -18.08
N SER A 114 -19.96 8.02 -18.66
CA SER A 114 -20.99 8.99 -19.01
C SER A 114 -22.05 9.06 -17.91
N GLY A 115 -22.49 10.27 -17.55
CA GLY A 115 -23.61 10.51 -16.64
C GLY A 115 -23.25 10.69 -15.16
N THR A 116 -22.01 11.03 -14.79
CA THR A 116 -21.56 11.22 -13.40
C THR A 116 -21.19 12.70 -13.11
N ASP A 117 -21.29 13.14 -11.85
CA ASP A 117 -20.75 14.46 -11.50
C ASP A 117 -19.22 14.44 -11.64
N GLY A 118 -18.68 15.38 -12.43
CA GLY A 118 -17.29 15.35 -12.90
C GLY A 118 -17.18 15.29 -14.44
N GLU A 119 -18.27 14.92 -15.12
CA GLU A 119 -18.40 15.08 -16.57
C GLU A 119 -18.54 16.58 -16.94
N PHE A 120 -17.93 16.98 -18.06
CA PHE A 120 -18.04 18.35 -18.55
C PHE A 120 -19.46 18.62 -19.02
N THR A 121 -20.23 19.43 -18.28
CA THR A 121 -21.61 19.79 -18.62
C THR A 121 -21.70 21.08 -19.45
N GLY A 122 -20.58 21.62 -19.92
CA GLY A 122 -20.52 22.84 -20.73
C GLY A 122 -20.76 22.56 -22.22
N SER A 123 -20.97 23.62 -23.00
CA SER A 123 -20.98 23.53 -24.47
C SER A 123 -19.56 23.61 -25.03
N GLY A 124 -19.17 22.70 -25.91
CA GLY A 124 -17.83 22.65 -26.52
C GLY A 124 -16.97 21.52 -25.97
N ASP A 125 -15.66 21.56 -26.26
CA ASP A 125 -14.71 20.56 -25.78
C ASP A 125 -14.53 20.66 -24.26
N ALA A 126 -14.40 19.51 -23.60
CA ALA A 126 -14.14 19.45 -22.17
C ALA A 126 -12.79 20.11 -21.83
N ILE A 127 -12.84 21.15 -21.00
CA ILE A 127 -11.65 21.79 -20.45
C ILE A 127 -11.49 21.44 -18.96
N ALA A 128 -10.26 21.36 -18.48
CA ALA A 128 -9.98 21.28 -17.06
C ALA A 128 -10.25 22.64 -16.39
N ALA A 129 -10.78 22.63 -15.17
CA ALA A 129 -10.82 23.81 -14.33
C ALA A 129 -9.39 24.27 -14.01
N THR A 130 -9.24 25.56 -13.71
CA THR A 130 -7.95 26.11 -13.24
C THR A 130 -8.13 26.81 -11.91
N GLY A 131 -7.04 26.91 -11.14
CA GLY A 131 -7.04 27.55 -9.82
C GLY A 131 -7.67 26.71 -8.72
N VAL A 132 -7.87 25.41 -8.95
CA VAL A 132 -8.32 24.45 -7.93
C VAL A 132 -7.50 23.16 -7.99
N ALA A 133 -7.42 22.47 -6.87
CA ALA A 133 -6.83 21.14 -6.71
C ALA A 133 -7.67 20.30 -5.74
N ILE A 134 -7.30 19.04 -5.50
CA ILE A 134 -7.93 18.18 -4.48
C ILE A 134 -7.00 18.01 -3.28
N LYS A 135 -7.55 18.19 -2.07
CA LYS A 135 -6.88 17.88 -0.80
C LYS A 135 -7.52 16.69 -0.13
N LEU A 136 -6.66 15.81 0.39
CA LEU A 136 -7.04 14.64 1.16
C LEU A 136 -6.86 14.91 2.65
N PHE A 137 -7.74 14.32 3.47
CA PHE A 137 -7.74 14.48 4.92
C PHE A 137 -8.09 13.17 5.61
N ASN A 138 -7.59 12.97 6.82
CA ASN A 138 -8.05 11.91 7.70
C ASN A 138 -9.49 12.22 8.15
N LEU A 139 -10.41 11.25 8.03
CA LEU A 139 -11.80 11.42 8.45
C LEU A 139 -11.92 11.69 9.96
N SER A 140 -11.01 11.11 10.76
CA SER A 140 -11.08 11.14 12.22
C SER A 140 -10.84 12.50 12.85
N ASP A 141 -10.02 13.36 12.23
CA ASP A 141 -9.55 14.61 12.84
C ASP A 141 -9.32 15.75 11.83
N ASP A 142 -9.73 15.57 10.57
CA ASP A 142 -9.55 16.56 9.50
C ASP A 142 -8.07 16.99 9.30
N THR A 143 -7.10 16.19 9.75
CA THR A 143 -5.69 16.46 9.45
C THR A 143 -5.41 16.19 7.98
N ALA A 144 -4.75 17.13 7.31
CA ALA A 144 -4.41 17.00 5.89
C ALA A 144 -3.43 15.85 5.67
N ILE A 145 -3.61 15.15 4.56
CA ILE A 145 -2.71 14.10 4.07
C ILE A 145 -2.10 14.63 2.77
N PRO A 146 -0.92 15.28 2.83
CA PRO A 146 -0.19 15.61 1.61
C PRO A 146 0.11 14.34 0.82
N LEU A 147 0.11 14.44 -0.51
CA LEU A 147 0.61 13.35 -1.35
C LEU A 147 2.00 12.87 -0.86
N TYR A 148 2.25 11.58 -1.07
CA TYR A 148 3.48 10.88 -0.70
C TYR A 148 3.74 10.76 0.80
N ASN A 149 2.79 11.18 1.65
CA ASN A 149 2.86 11.03 3.09
C ASN A 149 1.85 9.99 3.58
N ASN A 150 2.14 9.37 4.71
CA ASN A 150 1.25 8.41 5.33
C ASN A 150 0.07 9.13 5.98
N SER A 151 -1.11 8.55 5.86
CA SER A 151 -2.25 8.92 6.67
C SER A 151 -1.99 8.64 8.14
N LYS A 152 -2.95 9.03 8.98
CA LYS A 152 -2.96 8.57 10.36
C LYS A 152 -3.06 7.04 10.38
N TYR A 153 -2.26 6.43 11.25
CA TYR A 153 -2.33 5.00 11.52
C TYR A 153 -3.62 4.65 12.26
N VAL A 154 -4.27 3.58 11.80
CA VAL A 154 -5.45 2.97 12.40
C VAL A 154 -5.08 1.59 12.92
N ALA A 155 -5.62 1.21 14.07
CA ALA A 155 -5.39 -0.10 14.65
C ALA A 155 -5.99 -1.20 13.78
N ILE A 156 -5.25 -2.30 13.63
CA ILE A 156 -5.74 -3.55 13.06
C ILE A 156 -6.36 -4.36 14.20
N ALA A 157 -7.64 -4.67 14.07
CA ALA A 157 -8.40 -5.47 15.03
C ALA A 157 -9.05 -6.65 14.31
N ASP A 158 -8.93 -7.85 14.88
CA ASP A 158 -9.47 -9.09 14.31
C ASP A 158 -9.10 -9.32 12.83
N GLY A 159 -7.86 -8.96 12.48
CA GLY A 159 -7.32 -9.08 11.11
C GLY A 159 -7.90 -8.07 10.12
N LYS A 160 -8.54 -7.00 10.59
CA LYS A 160 -9.19 -5.97 9.76
C LYS A 160 -8.80 -4.56 10.19
N ALA A 161 -8.84 -3.63 9.24
CA ALA A 161 -8.76 -2.20 9.51
C ALA A 161 -9.70 -1.43 8.59
N ASP A 162 -10.31 -0.37 9.10
CA ASP A 162 -11.15 0.54 8.33
C ASP A 162 -10.59 1.97 8.46
N MET A 163 -10.03 2.49 7.37
CA MET A 163 -9.40 3.81 7.32
C MET A 163 -10.30 4.76 6.54
N GLY A 164 -10.82 5.78 7.22
CA GLY A 164 -11.70 6.79 6.64
C GLY A 164 -10.94 8.04 6.21
N PHE A 165 -11.34 8.59 5.07
CA PHE A 165 -10.73 9.76 4.44
C PHE A 165 -11.78 10.76 3.96
N LYS A 166 -11.36 12.01 3.75
CA LYS A 166 -12.15 13.04 3.07
C LYS A 166 -11.38 13.63 1.91
N ALA A 167 -12.06 13.85 0.79
CA ALA A 167 -11.56 14.66 -0.31
C ALA A 167 -12.35 15.98 -0.38
N LYS A 168 -11.63 17.09 -0.57
CA LYS A 168 -12.20 18.44 -0.73
C LYS A 168 -11.50 19.14 -1.89
N PHE A 169 -12.23 19.97 -2.65
CA PHE A 169 -11.56 20.92 -3.53
C PHE A 169 -10.90 22.01 -2.69
N VAL A 170 -9.76 22.51 -3.16
CA VAL A 170 -9.07 23.67 -2.59
C VAL A 170 -8.78 24.68 -3.69
N GLN A 171 -8.95 25.96 -3.40
CA GLN A 171 -8.53 27.03 -4.31
C GLN A 171 -7.01 27.22 -4.23
N THR A 172 -6.32 27.15 -5.38
CA THR A 172 -4.86 27.26 -5.50
C THR A 172 -4.40 28.59 -6.11
N LEU A 173 -5.24 29.23 -6.93
CA LEU A 173 -4.98 30.53 -7.53
C LEU A 173 -6.02 31.57 -7.13
N ALA A 174 -5.73 32.86 -7.33
CA ALA A 174 -6.66 33.95 -7.02
C ALA A 174 -8.00 33.86 -7.78
N THR A 175 -7.99 33.27 -8.98
CA THR A 175 -9.16 33.06 -9.82
C THR A 175 -9.36 31.58 -10.09
N VAL A 176 -10.59 31.10 -9.90
CA VAL A 176 -11.03 29.75 -10.31
C VAL A 176 -11.77 29.86 -11.63
N THR A 177 -11.34 29.13 -12.65
CA THR A 177 -12.08 29.04 -13.91
C THR A 177 -12.90 27.75 -13.96
N PRO A 178 -14.17 27.79 -14.39
CA PRO A 178 -14.99 26.58 -14.53
C PRO A 178 -14.39 25.58 -15.52
N GLY A 179 -14.62 24.30 -15.24
CA GLY A 179 -14.17 23.17 -16.05
C GLY A 179 -14.33 21.86 -15.28
N THR A 180 -13.84 20.77 -15.85
CA THR A 180 -13.74 19.47 -15.17
C THR A 180 -12.62 19.48 -14.14
N ALA A 181 -12.82 18.80 -13.02
CA ALA A 181 -11.87 18.78 -11.91
C ALA A 181 -11.62 17.35 -11.43
N ASN A 182 -11.34 16.46 -12.39
CA ASN A 182 -11.13 15.04 -12.14
C ASN A 182 -9.67 14.77 -11.79
N ALA A 183 -9.39 13.72 -11.03
CA ALA A 183 -8.04 13.32 -10.70
C ALA A 183 -7.96 11.82 -10.41
N ASP A 184 -6.81 11.23 -10.72
CA ASP A 184 -6.46 9.87 -10.35
C ASP A 184 -5.38 9.90 -9.28
N SER A 185 -5.54 9.05 -8.26
CA SER A 185 -4.53 8.80 -7.25
C SER A 185 -4.37 7.31 -7.06
N GLN A 186 -3.12 6.86 -7.03
CA GLN A 186 -2.79 5.52 -6.55
C GLN A 186 -2.66 5.57 -5.03
N PHE A 187 -2.85 4.45 -4.37
CA PHE A 187 -2.61 4.37 -2.93
C PHE A 187 -1.83 3.12 -2.57
N THR A 188 -1.04 3.23 -1.51
CA THR A 188 -0.20 2.16 -0.97
C THR A 188 -0.54 1.95 0.51
N ILE A 189 -0.53 0.70 0.96
CA ILE A 189 -0.78 0.34 2.36
C ILE A 189 0.55 0.27 3.12
N GLU A 190 0.62 1.01 4.22
CA GLU A 190 1.77 1.10 5.11
C GLU A 190 1.43 0.41 6.44
N ASN A 191 2.11 -0.68 6.77
CA ASN A 191 1.81 -1.47 7.98
C ASN A 191 2.90 -1.30 9.04
N LEU A 192 2.50 -1.22 10.31
CA LEU A 192 3.39 -1.24 11.47
C LEU A 192 3.20 -2.53 12.28
N LYS A 193 4.30 -3.02 12.83
CA LYS A 193 4.33 -4.14 13.76
C LYS A 193 4.20 -3.66 15.19
#